data_AF-A0A2E6W5B3-F1
#
_entry.id   AF-A0A2E6W5B3-F1
#
_cell.length_a   1.000
_cell.length_b   1.000
_cell.length_c   1.000
_cell.angle_alpha   90.00
_cell.angle_beta   90.00
_cell.angle_gamma   90.00
#
_symmetry.space_group_name_H-M   'P 1'
#
loop_
_entity.id
_entity.type
_entity.pdbx_description
1 polymer ?
#
loop_
_entity_poly.entity_id
_entity_poly.type
_entity_poly.pdbx_seq_one_letter_code
_entity_poly.pdbx_strand_id
1 'polypeptide(L)'
;MPSVLQLRRGTTSQNNAFTGAAGELSYDTEVDTIRVHDGSTAGGFAMSTASATETLTNKTLTAPKIASGGFIADANGNELIIFTTTSSAVNEITFANAASSGTPTITTTGGDTNISLKISPKGSGEIDVDSSKIINVTDPTANQHAATKAYVDSQVSSLSSDKINEGNSKVEVTDSGTGNVVINVDGTDRITSLAATTTTATGHSFVMGAASTSAAGSIKFLEGTDNGTNGVTLQGPASTADVTVTLPSSAGTLALANADTTGTAAIATTVTVADESSDTSCFPLFATAASGDLGPKSGSNLTFNSSSGLLTATSFAGALTGDVTGTADVATAVTVADESSDTSCNVLFVTAATGDLPPKSGTNLTFDSANGNLTTTTFTGTATAAQYADLAEMYASNGDIEPGTVVCFIGDAKVGVCDIPACKTVAGIVSTDPAHLMNSTQEGVALAIAGRVPCKVIGPVDAGDMMISAGGGRAKAFDADVGQPAMGTVIGKAIESHVGDDDTTGVIEVLAMMM
;
A
#
# COMPACT_ATOMS: atom_id res chain seq x y z
N MET A 1 -73.05 -98.34 -100.42
CA MET A 1 -72.72 -99.10 -99.19
C MET A 1 -71.40 -98.55 -98.67
N PRO A 2 -71.32 -97.96 -97.47
CA PRO A 2 -70.02 -97.58 -96.94
C PRO A 2 -69.24 -98.88 -96.69
N SER A 3 -68.06 -99.01 -97.29
CA SER A 3 -67.13 -100.10 -97.00
C SER A 3 -66.62 -99.92 -95.57
N VAL A 4 -67.14 -100.71 -94.64
CA VAL A 4 -66.73 -100.68 -93.23
C VAL A 4 -65.38 -101.40 -93.11
N LEU A 5 -64.36 -100.68 -92.64
CA LEU A 5 -63.09 -101.29 -92.23
C LEU A 5 -63.29 -101.88 -90.82
N GLN A 6 -63.25 -103.20 -90.71
CA GLN A 6 -63.29 -103.90 -89.43
C GLN A 6 -61.87 -104.29 -89.01
N LEU A 7 -61.45 -103.80 -87.84
CA LEU A 7 -60.20 -104.21 -87.20
C LEU A 7 -60.47 -105.37 -86.23
N ARG A 8 -59.45 -106.19 -85.96
CA ARG A 8 -59.49 -107.13 -84.84
C ARG A 8 -59.75 -106.34 -83.55
N ARG A 9 -60.70 -106.77 -82.73
CA ARG A 9 -61.18 -106.03 -81.56
C ARG A 9 -61.28 -106.92 -80.33
N GLY A 10 -61.09 -106.34 -79.15
CA GLY A 10 -61.19 -107.04 -77.86
C GLY A 10 -60.99 -106.09 -76.68
N THR A 11 -61.12 -106.62 -75.47
CA THR A 11 -60.84 -105.89 -74.20
C THR A 11 -59.35 -105.55 -74.05
N THR A 12 -59.00 -104.72 -73.06
CA THR A 12 -57.59 -104.39 -72.76
C THR A 12 -56.80 -105.63 -72.45
N SER A 13 -57.35 -106.52 -71.62
CA SER A 13 -56.71 -107.79 -71.27
C SER A 13 -56.48 -108.69 -72.49
N GLN A 14 -57.48 -108.78 -73.39
CA GLN A 14 -57.36 -109.57 -74.62
C GLN A 14 -56.30 -109.01 -75.57
N ASN A 15 -56.23 -107.69 -75.71
CA ASN A 15 -55.20 -107.06 -76.51
C ASN A 15 -53.81 -107.22 -75.87
N ASN A 16 -53.67 -107.01 -74.57
CA ASN A 16 -52.39 -107.15 -73.84
C ASN A 16 -51.77 -108.55 -73.93
N ALA A 17 -52.61 -109.58 -74.05
CA ALA A 17 -52.16 -110.97 -74.25
C ALA A 17 -51.85 -111.31 -75.71
N PHE A 18 -52.19 -110.43 -76.66
CA PHE A 18 -52.05 -110.66 -78.08
C PHE A 18 -50.77 -110.00 -78.64
N THR A 19 -49.94 -110.79 -79.32
CA THR A 19 -48.77 -110.29 -80.09
C THR A 19 -49.13 -110.32 -81.57
N GLY A 20 -49.48 -109.16 -82.13
CA GLY A 20 -49.79 -109.04 -83.55
C GLY A 20 -48.55 -109.04 -84.42
N ALA A 21 -48.75 -109.30 -85.71
CA ALA A 21 -47.69 -109.16 -86.70
C ALA A 21 -47.24 -107.68 -86.80
N ALA A 22 -46.01 -107.44 -87.27
CA ALA A 22 -45.52 -106.07 -87.45
C ALA A 22 -46.44 -105.26 -88.40
N GLY A 23 -46.92 -104.11 -87.93
CA GLY A 23 -47.85 -103.24 -88.64
C GLY A 23 -49.33 -103.66 -88.54
N GLU A 24 -49.66 -104.75 -87.84
CA GLU A 24 -51.04 -105.14 -87.58
C GLU A 24 -51.73 -104.12 -86.65
N LEU A 25 -53.00 -103.83 -86.94
CA LEU A 25 -53.84 -102.92 -86.14
C LEU A 25 -54.93 -103.70 -85.41
N SER A 26 -55.06 -103.47 -84.10
CA SER A 26 -56.19 -103.94 -83.30
C SER A 26 -56.90 -102.78 -82.59
N TYR A 27 -58.16 -102.98 -82.22
CA TYR A 27 -58.96 -102.01 -81.48
C TYR A 27 -59.21 -102.52 -80.06
N ASP A 28 -58.84 -101.71 -79.08
CA ASP A 28 -59.21 -101.91 -77.69
C ASP A 28 -60.57 -101.30 -77.42
N THR A 29 -61.53 -102.14 -77.04
CA THR A 29 -62.91 -101.73 -76.76
C THR A 29 -63.11 -101.18 -75.34
N GLU A 30 -62.13 -101.27 -74.44
CA GLU A 30 -62.24 -100.75 -73.07
C GLU A 30 -61.65 -99.35 -72.92
N VAL A 31 -60.53 -99.08 -73.61
CA VAL A 31 -59.90 -97.74 -73.62
C VAL A 31 -60.13 -96.98 -74.92
N ASP A 32 -60.97 -97.53 -75.81
CA ASP A 32 -61.38 -96.94 -77.09
C ASP A 32 -60.21 -96.41 -77.94
N THR A 33 -59.17 -97.23 -78.08
CA THR A 33 -57.99 -96.87 -78.87
C THR A 33 -57.54 -97.98 -79.82
N ILE A 34 -56.80 -97.57 -80.86
CA ILE A 34 -56.12 -98.48 -81.76
C ILE A 34 -54.75 -98.82 -81.18
N ARG A 35 -54.33 -100.07 -81.32
CA ARG A 35 -52.96 -100.51 -81.06
C ARG A 35 -52.25 -100.89 -82.33
N VAL A 36 -50.97 -100.54 -82.41
CA VAL A 36 -50.06 -100.90 -83.49
C VAL A 36 -49.10 -101.95 -82.98
N HIS A 37 -49.02 -103.09 -83.67
CA HIS A 37 -48.16 -104.20 -83.28
C HIS A 37 -46.82 -104.16 -84.03
N ASP A 38 -45.75 -104.64 -83.39
CA ASP A 38 -44.39 -104.68 -83.95
C ASP A 38 -43.89 -106.10 -84.25
N GLY A 39 -44.73 -107.13 -84.04
CA GLY A 39 -44.34 -108.53 -84.22
C GLY A 39 -43.71 -109.18 -83.00
N SER A 40 -43.47 -108.45 -81.90
CA SER A 40 -42.74 -108.96 -80.73
C SER A 40 -43.36 -108.57 -79.39
N THR A 41 -43.89 -107.36 -79.26
CA THR A 41 -44.42 -106.83 -78.01
C THR A 41 -45.88 -107.28 -77.83
N ALA A 42 -46.15 -108.14 -76.85
CA ALA A 42 -47.52 -108.48 -76.48
C ALA A 42 -48.28 -107.23 -76.02
N GLY A 43 -49.50 -107.03 -76.54
CA GLY A 43 -50.24 -105.78 -76.38
C GLY A 43 -49.99 -104.76 -77.49
N GLY A 44 -48.84 -104.77 -78.16
CA GLY A 44 -48.45 -103.71 -79.07
C GLY A 44 -48.40 -102.34 -78.39
N PHE A 45 -48.42 -101.26 -79.18
CA PHE A 45 -48.37 -99.88 -78.69
C PHE A 45 -49.71 -99.20 -78.89
N ALA A 46 -50.32 -98.72 -77.81
CA ALA A 46 -51.55 -97.94 -77.87
C ALA A 46 -51.28 -96.57 -78.52
N MET A 47 -52.15 -96.16 -79.43
CA MET A 47 -52.18 -94.80 -79.93
C MET A 47 -52.79 -93.88 -78.87
N SER A 48 -52.20 -92.70 -78.67
CA SER A 48 -52.76 -91.70 -77.76
C SER A 48 -54.09 -91.17 -78.28
N THR A 49 -55.07 -90.96 -77.39
CA THR A 49 -56.34 -90.30 -77.74
C THR A 49 -56.38 -88.88 -77.20
N ALA A 50 -57.23 -88.01 -77.77
CA ALA A 50 -57.26 -86.58 -77.44
C ALA A 50 -57.69 -86.26 -75.98
N SER A 51 -58.20 -87.24 -75.23
CA SER A 51 -58.68 -87.06 -73.84
C SER A 51 -58.05 -88.03 -72.85
N ALA A 52 -57.09 -88.85 -73.28
CA ALA A 52 -56.40 -89.79 -72.39
C ALA A 52 -55.26 -89.10 -71.61
N THR A 53 -55.04 -89.57 -70.39
CA THR A 53 -53.81 -89.27 -69.64
C THR A 53 -52.69 -90.16 -70.18
N GLU A 54 -51.57 -89.55 -70.55
CA GLU A 54 -50.43 -90.24 -71.15
C GLU A 54 -49.21 -90.20 -70.22
N THR A 55 -48.52 -91.33 -70.10
CA THR A 55 -47.21 -91.40 -69.42
C THR A 55 -46.10 -91.35 -70.47
N LEU A 56 -45.32 -90.27 -70.48
CA LEU A 56 -44.25 -90.07 -71.45
C LEU A 56 -42.90 -90.57 -70.92
N THR A 57 -42.60 -91.85 -71.12
CA THR A 57 -41.32 -92.44 -70.73
C THR A 57 -40.28 -92.29 -71.85
N ASN A 58 -39.07 -91.80 -71.51
CA ASN A 58 -37.95 -91.62 -72.43
C ASN A 58 -38.26 -90.75 -73.67
N LYS A 59 -39.18 -89.79 -73.52
CA LYS A 59 -39.52 -88.83 -74.58
C LYS A 59 -38.90 -87.46 -74.26
N THR A 60 -38.43 -86.78 -75.30
CA THR A 60 -37.97 -85.39 -75.22
C THR A 60 -39.10 -84.47 -75.67
N LEU A 61 -39.45 -83.50 -74.83
CA LEU A 61 -40.37 -82.43 -75.19
C LEU A 61 -39.55 -81.25 -75.71
N THR A 62 -39.39 -81.13 -77.03
CA THR A 62 -38.52 -80.10 -77.64
C THR A 62 -39.11 -78.70 -77.58
N ALA A 63 -40.44 -78.56 -77.57
CA ALA A 63 -41.13 -77.27 -77.43
C ALA A 63 -42.56 -77.48 -76.91
N PRO A 64 -42.74 -77.97 -75.67
CA PRO A 64 -44.06 -78.18 -75.11
C PRO A 64 -44.80 -76.84 -75.03
N LYS A 65 -46.03 -76.78 -75.55
CA LYS A 65 -46.92 -75.63 -75.41
C LYS A 65 -47.88 -75.90 -74.26
N ILE A 66 -47.79 -75.10 -73.21
CA ILE A 66 -48.75 -75.13 -72.11
C ILE A 66 -49.77 -74.00 -72.33
N ALA A 67 -51.05 -74.29 -72.15
CA ALA A 67 -52.12 -73.30 -72.31
C ALA A 67 -52.00 -72.19 -71.25
N SER A 68 -52.58 -71.02 -71.52
CA SER A 68 -52.65 -69.94 -70.53
C SER A 68 -53.50 -70.38 -69.33
N GLY A 69 -52.96 -70.27 -68.12
CA GLY A 69 -53.56 -70.81 -66.90
C GLY A 69 -53.36 -72.33 -66.74
N GLY A 70 -52.70 -72.98 -67.70
CA GLY A 70 -52.26 -74.37 -67.57
C GLY A 70 -51.11 -74.50 -66.58
N PHE A 71 -50.92 -75.70 -66.06
CA PHE A 71 -49.98 -75.95 -64.96
C PHE A 71 -49.26 -77.28 -65.07
N ILE A 72 -48.11 -77.36 -64.39
CA ILE A 72 -47.51 -78.64 -63.99
C ILE A 72 -48.16 -79.00 -62.65
N ALA A 73 -48.80 -80.16 -62.60
CA ALA A 73 -49.46 -80.65 -61.39
C ALA A 73 -48.50 -81.50 -60.54
N ASP A 74 -48.76 -81.56 -59.22
CA ASP A 74 -48.21 -82.63 -58.38
C ASP A 74 -48.94 -83.97 -58.64
N ALA A 75 -48.49 -85.04 -57.97
CA ALA A 75 -49.10 -86.37 -58.12
C ALA A 75 -50.56 -86.45 -57.61
N ASN A 76 -51.01 -85.48 -56.82
CA ASN A 76 -52.37 -85.38 -56.32
C ASN A 76 -53.28 -84.55 -57.25
N GLY A 77 -52.72 -83.96 -58.30
CA GLY A 77 -53.43 -83.10 -59.25
C GLY A 77 -53.48 -81.62 -58.85
N ASN A 78 -52.80 -81.20 -57.77
CA ASN A 78 -52.74 -79.79 -57.38
C ASN A 78 -51.71 -79.02 -58.21
N GLU A 79 -51.89 -77.72 -58.39
CA GLU A 79 -50.95 -76.89 -59.15
C GLU A 79 -49.60 -76.74 -58.45
N LEU A 80 -48.51 -77.15 -59.10
CA LEU A 80 -47.14 -76.90 -58.64
C LEU A 80 -46.56 -75.64 -59.27
N ILE A 81 -46.76 -75.46 -60.58
CA ILE A 81 -46.33 -74.28 -61.35
C ILE A 81 -47.43 -73.92 -62.34
N ILE A 82 -47.90 -72.67 -62.33
CA ILE A 82 -48.91 -72.16 -63.26
C ILE A 82 -48.24 -71.25 -64.29
N PHE A 83 -48.55 -71.44 -65.56
CA PHE A 83 -48.06 -70.62 -66.66
C PHE A 83 -49.16 -69.71 -67.17
N THR A 84 -48.91 -68.40 -67.20
CA THR A 84 -49.82 -67.41 -67.78
C THR A 84 -49.18 -66.81 -69.03
N THR A 85 -50.03 -66.38 -69.96
CA THR A 85 -49.56 -65.71 -71.18
C THR A 85 -49.64 -64.21 -71.03
N THR A 86 -48.64 -63.52 -71.59
CA THR A 86 -48.67 -62.07 -71.82
C THR A 86 -48.64 -61.85 -73.33
N SER A 87 -49.53 -61.01 -73.85
CA SER A 87 -49.53 -60.66 -75.27
C SER A 87 -48.19 -60.04 -75.65
N SER A 88 -47.49 -60.65 -76.60
CA SER A 88 -46.15 -60.23 -77.07
C SER A 88 -45.06 -60.26 -75.99
N ALA A 89 -45.05 -61.29 -75.12
CA ALA A 89 -43.94 -61.50 -74.17
C ALA A 89 -42.58 -61.57 -74.90
N VAL A 90 -41.61 -60.76 -74.45
CA VAL A 90 -40.23 -60.72 -74.97
C VAL A 90 -39.19 -61.16 -73.94
N ASN A 91 -39.60 -61.33 -72.69
CA ASN A 91 -38.74 -61.71 -71.56
C ASN A 91 -39.29 -62.95 -70.88
N GLU A 92 -38.40 -63.83 -70.43
CA GLU A 92 -38.69 -65.13 -69.86
C GLU A 92 -37.73 -65.50 -68.73
N ILE A 93 -38.01 -66.61 -68.05
CA ILE A 93 -37.10 -67.23 -67.08
C ILE A 93 -36.43 -68.42 -67.75
N THR A 94 -35.10 -68.40 -67.79
CA THR A 94 -34.29 -69.55 -68.21
C THR A 94 -33.79 -70.30 -66.98
N PHE A 95 -34.10 -71.59 -66.93
CA PHE A 95 -33.53 -72.55 -66.00
C PHE A 95 -32.40 -73.32 -66.70
N ALA A 96 -31.18 -73.26 -66.16
CA ALA A 96 -30.04 -73.96 -66.73
C ALA A 96 -29.36 -74.87 -65.70
N ASN A 97 -29.02 -76.09 -66.13
CA ASN A 97 -28.13 -76.95 -65.37
C ASN A 97 -26.70 -76.38 -65.39
N ALA A 98 -25.83 -76.97 -64.59
CA ALA A 98 -24.41 -76.69 -64.65
C ALA A 98 -23.62 -77.99 -64.83
N ALA A 99 -22.42 -77.88 -65.39
CA ALA A 99 -21.43 -78.96 -65.35
C ALA A 99 -21.03 -79.27 -63.89
N SER A 100 -20.35 -80.40 -63.66
CA SER A 100 -19.88 -80.79 -62.32
C SER A 100 -19.14 -79.64 -61.62
N SER A 101 -19.51 -79.38 -60.37
CA SER A 101 -19.00 -78.26 -59.53
C SER A 101 -19.44 -76.85 -59.94
N GLY A 102 -20.25 -76.69 -60.99
CA GLY A 102 -20.92 -75.43 -61.31
C GLY A 102 -22.24 -75.26 -60.55
N THR A 103 -22.82 -74.07 -60.61
CA THR A 103 -24.09 -73.75 -59.94
C THR A 103 -25.21 -73.69 -60.98
N PRO A 104 -26.30 -74.49 -60.85
CA PRO A 104 -27.50 -74.31 -61.64
C PRO A 104 -28.04 -72.89 -61.50
N THR A 105 -28.65 -72.34 -62.54
CA THR A 105 -29.07 -70.94 -62.54
C THR A 105 -30.55 -70.79 -62.87
N ILE A 106 -31.13 -69.76 -62.26
CA ILE A 106 -32.42 -69.18 -62.62
C ILE A 106 -32.10 -67.76 -63.06
N THR A 107 -32.28 -67.48 -64.35
CA THR A 107 -31.94 -66.18 -64.93
C THR A 107 -33.13 -65.62 -65.68
N THR A 108 -33.30 -64.30 -65.63
CA THR A 108 -34.20 -63.61 -66.54
C THR A 108 -33.49 -63.37 -67.86
N THR A 109 -34.04 -63.89 -68.95
CA THR A 109 -33.54 -63.76 -70.32
C THR A 109 -34.60 -63.12 -71.20
N GLY A 110 -34.24 -62.69 -72.41
CA GLY A 110 -35.19 -62.04 -73.31
C GLY A 110 -34.53 -61.05 -74.25
N GLY A 111 -35.36 -60.30 -74.96
CA GLY A 111 -34.92 -59.24 -75.89
C GLY A 111 -34.50 -57.93 -75.22
N ASP A 112 -34.97 -57.66 -74.00
CA ASP A 112 -34.70 -56.39 -73.31
C ASP A 112 -33.32 -56.36 -72.62
N THR A 113 -32.76 -55.15 -72.48
CA THR A 113 -31.41 -54.96 -71.87
C THR A 113 -31.39 -55.16 -70.36
N ASN A 114 -32.43 -54.74 -69.65
CA ASN A 114 -32.51 -54.83 -68.19
C ASN A 114 -33.82 -55.52 -67.81
N ILE A 115 -33.71 -56.75 -67.30
CA ILE A 115 -34.87 -57.56 -66.93
C ILE A 115 -34.76 -57.89 -65.44
N SER A 116 -35.74 -57.48 -64.65
CA SER A 116 -35.79 -57.78 -63.22
C SER A 116 -36.52 -59.11 -62.97
N LEU A 117 -35.99 -59.93 -62.07
CA LEU A 117 -36.75 -61.04 -61.50
C LEU A 117 -37.60 -60.54 -60.34
N LYS A 118 -38.92 -60.48 -60.53
CA LYS A 118 -39.85 -60.14 -59.45
C LYS A 118 -40.27 -61.39 -58.69
N ILE A 119 -39.89 -61.48 -57.42
CA ILE A 119 -40.39 -62.50 -56.47
C ILE A 119 -41.30 -61.77 -55.49
N SER A 120 -42.57 -62.16 -55.42
CA SER A 120 -43.57 -61.45 -54.62
C SER A 120 -44.45 -62.43 -53.86
N PRO A 121 -44.24 -62.57 -52.54
CA PRO A 121 -45.17 -63.30 -51.69
C PRO A 121 -46.56 -62.63 -51.70
N LYS A 122 -47.59 -63.44 -51.47
CA LYS A 122 -48.97 -62.94 -51.35
C LYS A 122 -49.22 -62.46 -49.90
N GLY A 123 -49.84 -61.29 -49.74
CA GLY A 123 -50.17 -60.76 -48.41
C GLY A 123 -48.93 -60.41 -47.59
N SER A 124 -48.86 -60.89 -46.34
CA SER A 124 -47.72 -60.71 -45.44
C SER A 124 -46.67 -61.83 -45.54
N GLY A 125 -46.66 -62.60 -46.65
CA GLY A 125 -45.65 -63.64 -46.86
C GLY A 125 -44.25 -63.06 -47.00
N GLU A 126 -43.25 -63.87 -46.70
CA GLU A 126 -41.83 -63.51 -46.73
C GLU A 126 -41.08 -64.27 -47.82
N ILE A 127 -39.94 -63.74 -48.27
CA ILE A 127 -38.96 -64.51 -49.07
C ILE A 127 -37.99 -65.12 -48.07
N ASP A 128 -38.26 -66.36 -47.67
CA ASP A 128 -37.43 -67.11 -46.75
C ASP A 128 -36.35 -67.91 -47.52
N VAL A 129 -35.09 -67.74 -47.13
CA VAL A 129 -33.93 -68.49 -47.65
C VAL A 129 -33.32 -69.42 -46.59
N ASP A 130 -34.02 -69.59 -45.47
CA ASP A 130 -33.63 -70.32 -44.27
C ASP A 130 -32.27 -69.82 -43.74
N SER A 131 -31.28 -70.69 -43.66
CA SER A 131 -29.92 -70.42 -43.18
C SER A 131 -28.93 -70.15 -44.31
N SER A 132 -29.42 -69.98 -45.54
CA SER A 132 -28.59 -69.77 -46.73
C SER A 132 -28.05 -68.34 -46.80
N LYS A 133 -26.86 -68.20 -47.42
CA LYS A 133 -26.25 -66.88 -47.65
C LYS A 133 -26.83 -66.21 -48.89
N ILE A 134 -27.17 -64.93 -48.79
CA ILE A 134 -27.38 -64.05 -49.94
C ILE A 134 -26.07 -63.30 -50.19
N ILE A 135 -25.45 -63.53 -51.35
CA ILE A 135 -24.15 -62.95 -51.72
C ILE A 135 -24.31 -62.00 -52.91
N ASN A 136 -23.34 -61.09 -53.08
CA ASN A 136 -23.30 -60.08 -54.14
C ASN A 136 -24.48 -59.08 -54.11
N VAL A 137 -25.02 -58.80 -52.92
CA VAL A 137 -25.92 -57.65 -52.72
C VAL A 137 -25.08 -56.37 -52.83
N THR A 138 -25.51 -55.44 -53.70
CA THR A 138 -24.84 -54.14 -53.88
C THR A 138 -25.23 -53.19 -52.74
N ASP A 139 -24.37 -52.21 -52.42
CA ASP A 139 -24.66 -51.24 -51.37
C ASP A 139 -25.98 -50.47 -51.61
N PRO A 140 -26.74 -50.19 -50.54
CA PRO A 140 -28.04 -49.56 -50.65
C PRO A 140 -27.90 -48.10 -51.08
N THR A 141 -28.71 -47.67 -52.06
CA THR A 141 -28.80 -46.27 -52.52
C THR A 141 -30.13 -45.60 -52.13
N ALA A 142 -31.06 -46.37 -51.54
CA ALA A 142 -32.33 -45.90 -51.02
C ALA A 142 -32.72 -46.66 -49.76
N ASN A 143 -33.63 -46.10 -48.96
CA ASN A 143 -34.00 -46.62 -47.64
C ASN A 143 -34.63 -48.02 -47.65
N GLN A 144 -35.20 -48.47 -48.78
CA GLN A 144 -35.85 -49.78 -48.90
C GLN A 144 -34.92 -50.88 -49.44
N HIS A 145 -33.67 -50.54 -49.77
CA HIS A 145 -32.71 -51.53 -50.27
C HIS A 145 -32.19 -52.40 -49.13
N ALA A 146 -31.86 -53.65 -49.43
CA ALA A 146 -31.09 -54.48 -48.50
C ALA A 146 -29.70 -53.84 -48.30
N ALA A 147 -29.26 -53.75 -47.04
CA ALA A 147 -27.95 -53.19 -46.70
C ALA A 147 -26.89 -54.29 -46.61
N THR A 148 -25.68 -54.00 -47.08
CA THR A 148 -24.51 -54.85 -46.83
C THR A 148 -24.00 -54.61 -45.39
N LYS A 149 -23.37 -55.62 -44.79
CA LYS A 149 -22.71 -55.45 -43.49
C LYS A 149 -21.65 -54.34 -43.53
N ALA A 150 -20.88 -54.28 -44.61
CA ALA A 150 -19.82 -53.29 -44.78
C ALA A 150 -20.36 -51.85 -44.78
N TYR A 151 -21.48 -51.61 -45.47
CA TYR A 151 -22.16 -50.30 -45.45
C TYR A 151 -22.58 -49.89 -44.04
N VAL A 152 -23.25 -50.79 -43.30
CA VAL A 152 -23.70 -50.52 -41.92
C VAL A 152 -22.52 -50.27 -40.99
N ASP A 153 -21.49 -51.10 -41.04
CA ASP A 153 -20.28 -50.94 -40.21
C ASP A 153 -19.60 -49.59 -40.49
N SER A 154 -19.52 -49.17 -41.77
CA SER A 154 -18.96 -47.87 -42.16
C SER A 154 -19.76 -46.71 -41.57
N GLN A 155 -21.09 -46.72 -41.69
CA GLN A 155 -21.93 -45.68 -41.13
C GLN A 155 -21.79 -45.57 -39.60
N VAL A 156 -21.71 -46.70 -38.89
CA VAL A 156 -21.56 -46.74 -37.43
C VAL A 156 -20.16 -46.30 -36.98
N SER A 157 -19.12 -46.67 -37.73
CA SER A 157 -17.73 -46.28 -37.41
C SER A 157 -17.45 -44.78 -37.52
N SER A 158 -18.29 -44.03 -38.24
CA SER A 158 -18.19 -42.56 -38.36
C SER A 158 -18.57 -41.79 -37.09
N LEU A 159 -19.03 -42.49 -36.04
CA LEU A 159 -19.49 -41.92 -34.76
C LEU A 159 -18.43 -41.98 -33.62
N SER A 160 -17.12 -42.00 -33.92
CA SER A 160 -16.10 -42.40 -32.93
C SER A 160 -15.84 -41.45 -31.72
N SER A 161 -16.18 -41.95 -30.53
CA SER A 161 -15.38 -42.14 -29.30
C SER A 161 -14.61 -41.04 -28.56
N ASP A 162 -14.23 -39.88 -29.12
CA ASP A 162 -13.43 -38.87 -28.37
C ASP A 162 -14.01 -37.45 -28.41
N LYS A 163 -15.22 -37.26 -28.95
CA LYS A 163 -15.87 -35.95 -29.06
C LYS A 163 -17.35 -36.05 -28.76
N ILE A 164 -17.86 -35.12 -27.95
CA ILE A 164 -19.29 -34.83 -27.88
C ILE A 164 -19.55 -33.64 -28.81
N ASN A 165 -19.94 -33.93 -30.04
CA ASN A 165 -20.20 -32.91 -31.06
C ASN A 165 -21.70 -32.56 -31.13
N GLU A 166 -22.28 -32.08 -30.02
CA GLU A 166 -23.61 -31.47 -30.03
C GLU A 166 -23.57 -30.18 -29.19
N GLY A 167 -23.96 -29.05 -29.78
CA GLY A 167 -23.66 -27.69 -29.29
C GLY A 167 -23.76 -27.47 -27.77
N ASN A 168 -24.92 -27.79 -27.17
CA ASN A 168 -25.14 -27.72 -25.72
C ASN A 168 -25.16 -29.13 -25.11
N SER A 169 -23.98 -29.70 -24.92
CA SER A 169 -23.87 -31.01 -24.26
C SER A 169 -23.83 -30.86 -22.75
N LYS A 170 -24.83 -31.39 -22.03
CA LYS A 170 -24.75 -31.61 -20.57
C LYS A 170 -23.97 -32.90 -20.34
N VAL A 171 -22.72 -32.81 -19.87
CA VAL A 171 -21.95 -33.97 -19.41
C VAL A 171 -22.25 -34.17 -17.93
N GLU A 172 -23.15 -35.11 -17.63
CA GLU A 172 -23.51 -35.48 -16.26
C GLU A 172 -22.82 -36.80 -15.91
N VAL A 173 -21.78 -36.72 -15.06
CA VAL A 173 -21.15 -37.91 -14.47
C VAL A 173 -21.78 -38.14 -13.10
N THR A 174 -22.76 -39.04 -13.05
CA THR A 174 -23.39 -39.48 -11.80
C THR A 174 -22.66 -40.73 -11.31
N ASP A 175 -21.69 -40.58 -10.40
CA ASP A 175 -21.15 -41.72 -9.65
C ASP A 175 -21.94 -41.86 -8.34
N SER A 176 -22.65 -42.99 -8.19
CA SER A 176 -23.36 -43.33 -6.95
C SER A 176 -22.46 -44.02 -5.92
N GLY A 177 -21.17 -44.24 -6.23
CA GLY A 177 -20.14 -44.77 -5.33
C GLY A 177 -19.23 -43.68 -4.74
N THR A 178 -18.18 -44.10 -4.02
CA THR A 178 -17.14 -43.21 -3.46
C THR A 178 -15.99 -42.95 -4.45
N GLY A 179 -16.22 -43.11 -5.76
CA GLY A 179 -15.21 -42.95 -6.78
C GLY A 179 -14.85 -41.49 -7.05
N ASN A 180 -13.81 -41.29 -7.83
CA ASN A 180 -13.34 -39.97 -8.25
C ASN A 180 -13.52 -39.81 -9.76
N VAL A 181 -13.89 -38.62 -10.21
CA VAL A 181 -13.88 -38.25 -11.64
C VAL A 181 -12.51 -37.66 -11.96
N VAL A 182 -11.69 -38.42 -12.70
CA VAL A 182 -10.36 -37.97 -13.12
C VAL A 182 -10.44 -37.31 -14.49
N ILE A 183 -10.01 -36.06 -14.60
CA ILE A 183 -9.81 -35.36 -15.88
C ILE A 183 -8.31 -35.39 -16.19
N ASN A 184 -7.89 -36.25 -17.12
CA ASN A 184 -6.52 -36.27 -17.64
C ASN A 184 -6.38 -35.22 -18.73
N VAL A 185 -5.60 -34.16 -18.46
CA VAL A 185 -5.17 -33.19 -19.47
C VAL A 185 -3.74 -33.55 -19.86
N ASP A 186 -3.49 -33.95 -21.11
CA ASP A 186 -2.13 -34.20 -21.60
C ASP A 186 -1.44 -32.89 -22.03
N GLY A 187 -0.11 -32.92 -22.15
CA GLY A 187 0.65 -31.78 -22.67
C GLY A 187 0.80 -30.59 -21.71
N THR A 188 0.82 -29.37 -22.26
CA THR A 188 1.03 -28.09 -21.55
C THR A 188 -0.28 -27.35 -21.27
N ASP A 189 -1.39 -28.08 -21.11
CA ASP A 189 -2.72 -27.51 -21.14
C ASP A 189 -3.34 -27.25 -19.75
N ARG A 190 -4.32 -26.33 -19.76
CA ARG A 190 -5.00 -25.77 -18.59
C ARG A 190 -6.44 -26.29 -18.53
N ILE A 191 -6.93 -26.59 -17.33
CA ILE A 191 -8.38 -26.68 -17.10
C ILE A 191 -8.93 -25.25 -17.09
N THR A 192 -9.53 -24.82 -18.20
CA THR A 192 -10.15 -23.49 -18.34
C THR A 192 -11.65 -23.55 -18.15
N SER A 193 -12.18 -22.82 -17.16
CA SER A 193 -13.58 -22.39 -17.15
C SER A 193 -13.67 -21.09 -17.97
N LEU A 194 -14.14 -21.18 -19.22
CA LEU A 194 -14.26 -20.04 -20.13
C LEU A 194 -15.73 -19.78 -20.44
N ALA A 195 -16.20 -18.55 -20.23
CA ALA A 195 -17.57 -18.17 -20.59
C ALA A 195 -17.72 -18.17 -22.12
N ALA A 196 -18.74 -18.87 -22.61
CA ALA A 196 -19.20 -18.74 -23.98
C ALA A 196 -19.92 -17.38 -24.14
N THR A 197 -19.16 -16.37 -24.59
CA THR A 197 -19.60 -15.12 -25.24
C THR A 197 -20.79 -14.32 -24.68
N THR A 198 -20.50 -13.04 -24.39
CA THR A 198 -21.37 -11.85 -24.22
C THR A 198 -21.95 -11.52 -22.83
N THR A 199 -21.20 -10.63 -22.15
CA THR A 199 -21.67 -9.44 -21.39
C THR A 199 -22.64 -9.61 -20.21
N THR A 200 -22.33 -10.51 -19.27
CA THR A 200 -22.39 -10.31 -17.79
C THR A 200 -22.43 -11.69 -17.14
N ALA A 201 -21.27 -12.28 -16.88
CA ALA A 201 -21.19 -13.52 -16.11
C ALA A 201 -21.12 -13.18 -14.62
N THR A 202 -22.28 -12.99 -13.98
CA THR A 202 -22.37 -13.07 -12.51
C THR A 202 -22.36 -14.55 -12.11
N GLY A 203 -21.22 -15.03 -11.62
CA GLY A 203 -21.15 -16.30 -10.87
C GLY A 203 -20.71 -17.53 -11.66
N HIS A 204 -19.42 -17.59 -12.02
CA HIS A 204 -18.75 -18.89 -12.22
C HIS A 204 -17.71 -19.06 -11.13
N SER A 205 -17.86 -20.13 -10.35
CA SER A 205 -16.98 -20.50 -9.25
C SER A 205 -16.42 -21.89 -9.51
N PHE A 206 -15.12 -22.06 -9.30
CA PHE A 206 -14.58 -23.39 -9.03
C PHE A 206 -15.02 -23.76 -7.61
N VAL A 207 -16.23 -24.32 -7.49
CA VAL A 207 -16.83 -24.67 -6.19
C VAL A 207 -16.17 -25.94 -5.67
N MET A 208 -15.19 -25.78 -4.78
CA MET A 208 -14.63 -26.88 -4.00
C MET A 208 -15.47 -27.05 -2.73
N GLY A 209 -16.41 -28.01 -2.75
CA GLY A 209 -17.19 -28.36 -1.58
C GLY A 209 -16.29 -28.90 -0.45
N ALA A 210 -16.61 -28.55 0.79
CA ALA A 210 -16.05 -29.20 1.96
C ALA A 210 -16.37 -30.70 1.93
N ALA A 211 -15.37 -31.58 2.13
CA ALA A 211 -15.59 -33.03 2.21
C ALA A 211 -16.42 -33.45 3.45
N SER A 212 -16.62 -32.54 4.42
CA SER A 212 -17.42 -32.80 5.64
C SER A 212 -17.90 -31.51 6.31
N THR A 213 -18.83 -31.63 7.26
CA THR A 213 -19.26 -30.53 8.15
C THR A 213 -18.19 -30.05 9.13
N SER A 214 -17.03 -30.70 9.16
CA SER A 214 -15.96 -30.46 10.14
C SER A 214 -14.67 -29.90 9.53
N ALA A 215 -14.61 -29.69 8.21
CA ALA A 215 -13.43 -29.16 7.53
C ALA A 215 -13.82 -28.31 6.32
N ALA A 216 -13.25 -27.12 6.18
CA ALA A 216 -13.51 -26.25 5.04
C ALA A 216 -12.91 -26.80 3.74
N GLY A 217 -13.54 -26.47 2.61
CA GLY A 217 -12.96 -26.68 1.29
C GLY A 217 -11.65 -25.92 1.14
N SER A 218 -10.69 -26.51 0.42
CA SER A 218 -9.36 -25.93 0.26
C SER A 218 -8.77 -26.16 -1.13
N ILE A 219 -8.04 -25.16 -1.64
CA ILE A 219 -7.22 -25.26 -2.86
C ILE A 219 -5.77 -25.47 -2.41
N LYS A 220 -5.17 -26.63 -2.69
CA LYS A 220 -3.76 -26.90 -2.38
C LYS A 220 -2.90 -26.81 -3.64
N PHE A 221 -1.98 -25.85 -3.67
CA PHE A 221 -0.92 -25.75 -4.66
C PHE A 221 0.27 -26.58 -4.19
N LEU A 222 0.42 -27.80 -4.72
CA LEU A 222 1.59 -28.63 -4.44
C LEU A 222 2.84 -28.02 -5.09
N GLU A 223 3.98 -28.19 -4.43
CA GLU A 223 5.26 -27.87 -5.05
C GLU A 223 5.58 -28.85 -6.19
N GLY A 224 6.37 -28.39 -7.18
CA GLY A 224 6.82 -29.22 -8.29
C GLY A 224 8.15 -29.95 -8.06
N THR A 225 8.79 -29.72 -6.91
CA THR A 225 10.15 -30.19 -6.57
C THR A 225 10.09 -30.99 -5.27
N ASP A 226 10.71 -32.18 -5.21
CA ASP A 226 10.70 -33.11 -4.07
C ASP A 226 9.37 -33.87 -3.80
N ASN A 227 9.01 -34.76 -4.73
CA ASN A 227 7.90 -35.72 -4.61
C ASN A 227 6.50 -35.10 -4.38
N GLY A 228 6.34 -33.79 -4.56
CA GLY A 228 5.05 -33.09 -4.50
C GLY A 228 4.32 -33.23 -3.16
N THR A 229 5.06 -33.43 -2.08
CA THR A 229 4.47 -33.72 -0.76
C THR A 229 4.13 -32.43 0.00
N ASN A 230 4.93 -31.36 -0.15
CA ASN A 230 4.62 -30.06 0.42
C ASN A 230 3.80 -29.19 -0.57
N GLY A 231 3.12 -28.18 -0.05
CA GLY A 231 2.27 -27.30 -0.85
C GLY A 231 1.63 -26.19 -0.03
N VAL A 232 1.16 -25.16 -0.72
CA VAL A 232 0.45 -24.01 -0.14
C VAL A 232 -1.05 -24.25 -0.25
N THR A 233 -1.74 -24.27 0.89
CA THR A 233 -3.20 -24.49 0.94
C THR A 233 -3.93 -23.18 1.18
N LEU A 234 -4.80 -22.77 0.27
CA LEU A 234 -5.83 -21.76 0.50
C LEU A 234 -7.04 -22.48 1.09
N GLN A 235 -7.25 -22.37 2.40
CA GLN A 235 -8.37 -22.99 3.11
C GLN A 235 -9.23 -21.88 3.74
N GLY A 236 -10.53 -21.92 3.49
CA GLY A 236 -11.47 -21.07 4.23
C GLY A 236 -11.57 -21.50 5.71
N PRO A 237 -11.99 -20.63 6.64
CA PRO A 237 -12.32 -21.08 7.98
C PRO A 237 -13.55 -22.01 7.97
N ALA A 238 -13.70 -22.87 8.98
CA ALA A 238 -14.99 -23.51 9.24
C ALA A 238 -16.00 -22.41 9.59
N SER A 239 -16.78 -21.97 8.60
CA SER A 239 -17.64 -20.80 8.73
C SER A 239 -19.11 -21.20 8.77
N THR A 240 -19.89 -20.53 9.62
CA THR A 240 -21.35 -20.66 9.70
C THR A 240 -22.08 -19.71 8.72
N ALA A 241 -21.33 -18.92 7.94
CA ALA A 241 -21.82 -18.00 6.91
C ALA A 241 -20.76 -17.78 5.78
N ASP A 242 -21.14 -17.13 4.67
CA ASP A 242 -20.22 -16.86 3.56
C ASP A 242 -19.06 -15.95 3.97
N VAL A 243 -17.82 -16.36 3.64
CA VAL A 243 -16.60 -15.56 3.81
C VAL A 243 -16.04 -15.23 2.43
N THR A 244 -16.04 -13.95 2.07
CA THR A 244 -15.54 -13.47 0.78
C THR A 244 -14.13 -12.91 0.92
N VAL A 245 -13.16 -13.50 0.23
CA VAL A 245 -11.81 -12.94 0.07
C VAL A 245 -11.78 -12.13 -1.22
N THR A 246 -11.69 -10.80 -1.12
CA THR A 246 -11.59 -9.91 -2.29
C THR A 246 -10.12 -9.63 -2.59
N LEU A 247 -9.66 -10.00 -3.80
CA LEU A 247 -8.30 -9.70 -4.26
C LEU A 247 -8.16 -8.19 -4.60
N PRO A 248 -6.98 -7.59 -4.44
CA PRO A 248 -6.75 -6.20 -4.82
C PRO A 248 -6.93 -5.99 -6.33
N SER A 249 -7.40 -4.81 -6.73
CA SER A 249 -7.63 -4.44 -8.14
C SER A 249 -6.36 -3.99 -8.88
N SER A 250 -5.22 -3.86 -8.19
CA SER A 250 -3.92 -3.50 -8.77
C SER A 250 -3.13 -4.76 -9.15
N ALA A 251 -2.39 -4.71 -10.26
CA ALA A 251 -1.47 -5.77 -10.64
C ALA A 251 -0.37 -5.95 -9.58
N GLY A 252 -0.10 -7.20 -9.18
CA GLY A 252 0.91 -7.54 -8.17
C GLY A 252 0.89 -9.02 -7.78
N THR A 253 1.81 -9.43 -6.91
CA THR A 253 1.88 -10.79 -6.34
C THR A 253 1.12 -10.83 -5.01
N LEU A 254 0.22 -11.79 -4.85
CA LEU A 254 -0.39 -12.10 -3.55
C LEU A 254 0.60 -12.93 -2.71
N ALA A 255 1.39 -12.26 -1.87
CA ALA A 255 2.28 -12.93 -0.93
C ALA A 255 1.56 -13.19 0.40
N LEU A 256 1.78 -14.35 1.02
CA LEU A 256 1.54 -14.50 2.46
C LEU A 256 2.60 -13.64 3.17
N ALA A 257 2.30 -12.36 3.39
CA ALA A 257 3.08 -11.57 4.31
C ALA A 257 2.89 -12.22 5.69
N ASN A 258 3.97 -12.75 6.27
CA ASN A 258 3.97 -13.08 7.68
C ASN A 258 3.57 -11.77 8.39
N ALA A 259 2.36 -11.70 8.94
CA ALA A 259 1.88 -10.56 9.71
C ALA A 259 2.58 -10.50 11.08
N ASP A 260 3.84 -10.88 11.11
CA ASP A 260 4.71 -10.68 12.24
C ASP A 260 5.26 -9.25 12.15
N THR A 261 4.53 -8.33 12.78
CA THR A 261 4.95 -6.95 12.99
C THR A 261 6.06 -6.82 14.04
N THR A 262 6.71 -7.91 14.47
CA THR A 262 7.91 -7.86 15.32
C THR A 262 9.22 -7.71 14.52
N GLY A 263 9.17 -7.77 13.18
CA GLY A 263 10.31 -7.52 12.30
C GLY A 263 10.54 -6.03 11.97
N THR A 264 11.81 -5.63 11.87
CA THR A 264 12.24 -4.29 11.43
C THR A 264 11.72 -3.97 10.03
N ALA A 265 10.88 -2.95 9.90
CA ALA A 265 10.49 -2.41 8.59
C ALA A 265 11.70 -1.77 7.88
N ALA A 266 11.90 -2.09 6.60
CA ALA A 266 12.99 -1.50 5.81
C ALA A 266 12.81 0.01 5.60
N ILE A 267 11.56 0.48 5.49
CA ILE A 267 11.16 1.89 5.37
C ILE A 267 9.82 2.05 6.11
N ALA A 268 9.76 2.88 7.14
CA ALA A 268 8.52 3.20 7.85
C ALA A 268 8.03 4.59 7.42
N THR A 269 6.90 4.65 6.69
CA THR A 269 6.31 5.93 6.26
C THR A 269 5.34 6.51 7.30
N THR A 270 4.87 5.69 8.24
CA THR A 270 3.95 6.10 9.32
C THR A 270 4.39 5.45 10.63
N VAL A 271 4.65 6.25 11.66
CA VAL A 271 5.00 5.80 13.02
C VAL A 271 3.88 6.21 13.96
N THR A 272 3.20 5.24 14.57
CA THR A 272 2.23 5.51 15.65
C THR A 272 3.00 5.70 16.95
N VAL A 273 3.05 6.94 17.44
CA VAL A 273 3.64 7.28 18.74
C VAL A 273 2.54 7.30 19.81
N ALA A 274 2.79 6.65 20.94
CA ALA A 274 1.95 6.74 22.13
C ALA A 274 2.55 7.76 23.11
N ASP A 275 1.70 8.52 23.80
CA ASP A 275 2.12 9.34 24.93
C ASP A 275 2.47 8.43 26.11
N GLU A 276 3.65 8.62 26.67
CA GLU A 276 4.16 7.87 27.81
C GLU A 276 4.64 8.87 28.86
N SER A 277 3.70 9.49 29.57
CA SER A 277 3.94 10.54 30.56
C SER A 277 4.43 10.01 31.93
N SER A 278 4.83 8.73 32.01
CA SER A 278 5.23 8.08 33.28
C SER A 278 6.72 7.71 33.37
N ASP A 279 7.43 7.69 32.24
CA ASP A 279 8.82 7.25 32.18
C ASP A 279 9.80 8.31 32.71
N THR A 280 10.81 7.84 33.43
CA THR A 280 11.87 8.69 34.00
C THR A 280 13.11 8.79 33.12
N SER A 281 13.23 7.93 32.10
CA SER A 281 14.37 7.87 31.18
C SER A 281 13.94 7.42 29.78
N CYS A 282 13.46 8.36 28.98
CA CYS A 282 13.26 8.21 27.54
C CYS A 282 14.50 8.67 26.77
N PHE A 283 14.71 8.16 25.55
CA PHE A 283 15.79 8.60 24.68
C PHE A 283 15.24 9.24 23.40
N PRO A 284 15.62 10.48 23.09
CA PRO A 284 15.30 11.08 21.79
C PRO A 284 15.86 10.24 20.63
N LEU A 285 15.11 10.18 19.52
CA LEU A 285 15.52 9.47 18.31
C LEU A 285 16.16 10.42 17.30
N PHE A 286 17.25 9.99 16.69
CA PHE A 286 18.07 10.71 15.73
C PHE A 286 18.25 9.91 14.44
N ALA A 287 18.64 10.61 13.37
CA ALA A 287 19.14 10.01 12.13
C ALA A 287 20.59 10.46 11.89
N THR A 288 21.38 9.65 11.19
CA THR A 288 22.82 9.93 10.95
C THR A 288 23.09 10.86 9.76
N ALA A 289 22.06 11.26 9.02
CA ALA A 289 22.16 12.26 7.95
C ALA A 289 20.83 13.04 7.81
N ALA A 290 20.87 14.16 7.11
CA ALA A 290 19.75 15.10 7.00
C ALA A 290 18.58 14.61 6.12
N SER A 291 18.79 13.58 5.30
CA SER A 291 17.78 13.00 4.41
C SER A 291 18.08 11.53 4.11
N GLY A 292 17.06 10.77 3.69
CA GLY A 292 17.16 9.38 3.27
C GLY A 292 16.47 8.40 4.23
N ASP A 293 16.41 7.14 3.82
CA ASP A 293 15.77 6.06 4.59
C ASP A 293 16.75 5.53 5.64
N LEU A 294 16.82 6.22 6.78
CA LEU A 294 17.77 5.94 7.87
C LEU A 294 17.04 5.36 9.08
N GLY A 295 17.61 4.31 9.67
CA GLY A 295 17.08 3.77 10.92
C GLY A 295 17.26 4.74 12.10
N PRO A 296 16.30 4.80 13.03
CA PRO A 296 16.40 5.66 14.20
C PRO A 296 17.57 5.23 15.10
N LYS A 297 18.26 6.22 15.67
CA LYS A 297 19.39 6.06 16.60
C LYS A 297 19.10 6.79 17.90
N SER A 298 19.63 6.30 19.02
CA SER A 298 19.62 6.99 20.30
C SER A 298 21.01 6.91 20.95
N GLY A 299 21.25 7.75 21.96
CA GLY A 299 22.50 7.77 22.72
C GLY A 299 22.23 7.98 24.20
N SER A 300 22.99 7.30 25.06
CA SER A 300 22.79 7.37 26.52
C SER A 300 23.22 8.68 27.17
N ASN A 301 23.91 9.54 26.41
CA ASN A 301 24.38 10.86 26.82
C ASN A 301 23.31 11.96 26.72
N LEU A 302 22.11 11.63 26.23
CA LEU A 302 20.97 12.54 26.14
C LEU A 302 19.69 11.80 26.51
N THR A 303 19.08 12.17 27.64
CA THR A 303 17.86 11.55 28.17
C THR A 303 16.77 12.59 28.37
N PHE A 304 15.52 12.19 28.15
CA PHE A 304 14.33 12.97 28.42
C PHE A 304 13.51 12.26 29.50
N ASN A 305 13.14 12.96 30.56
CA ASN A 305 12.20 12.47 31.55
C ASN A 305 10.80 12.95 31.17
N SER A 306 9.96 12.06 30.66
CA SER A 306 8.61 12.41 30.20
C SER A 306 7.65 12.73 31.35
N SER A 307 7.92 12.24 32.56
CA SER A 307 7.13 12.59 33.75
C SER A 307 7.35 14.03 34.25
N SER A 308 8.53 14.61 34.01
CA SER A 308 8.89 15.97 34.49
C SER A 308 9.18 16.98 33.39
N GLY A 309 9.28 16.53 32.13
CA GLY A 309 9.71 17.35 31.00
C GLY A 309 11.21 17.69 30.99
N LEU A 310 12.01 17.14 31.90
CA LEU A 310 13.44 17.46 32.01
C LEU A 310 14.24 16.77 30.89
N LEU A 311 14.92 17.58 30.07
CA LEU A 311 15.93 17.10 29.11
C LEU A 311 17.33 17.20 29.73
N THR A 312 18.03 16.08 29.86
CA THR A 312 19.38 16.00 30.42
C THR A 312 20.38 15.67 29.34
N ALA A 313 21.39 16.53 29.16
CA ALA A 313 22.49 16.35 28.21
C ALA A 313 23.83 16.52 28.91
N THR A 314 24.87 15.81 28.46
CA THR A 314 26.23 16.01 28.99
C THR A 314 26.81 17.39 28.65
N SER A 315 26.47 17.93 27.47
CA SER A 315 26.93 19.26 27.04
C SER A 315 26.05 19.79 25.90
N PHE A 316 25.94 21.11 25.78
CA PHE A 316 25.36 21.79 24.61
C PHE A 316 26.45 22.60 23.91
N ALA A 317 26.45 22.59 22.58
CA ALA A 317 27.35 23.42 21.78
C ALA A 317 26.53 24.51 21.07
N GLY A 318 26.84 25.79 21.34
CA GLY A 318 26.14 26.94 20.78
C GLY A 318 25.57 27.88 21.84
N ALA A 319 24.89 28.94 21.38
CA ALA A 319 24.21 29.88 22.28
C ALA A 319 22.91 29.24 22.83
N LEU A 320 22.72 29.30 24.14
CA LEU A 320 21.44 29.02 24.77
C LEU A 320 20.64 30.32 24.83
N THR A 321 19.44 30.33 24.27
CA THR A 321 18.52 31.48 24.31
C THR A 321 17.42 31.22 25.34
N GLY A 322 17.21 32.14 26.26
CA GLY A 322 16.21 32.04 27.34
C GLY A 322 16.84 31.97 28.73
N ASP A 323 16.00 31.79 29.75
CA ASP A 323 16.44 31.75 31.15
C ASP A 323 17.18 30.43 31.44
N VAL A 324 18.43 30.53 31.89
CA VAL A 324 19.17 29.40 32.45
C VAL A 324 18.97 29.43 33.96
N THR A 325 18.09 28.56 34.48
CA THR A 325 17.92 28.39 35.92
C THR A 325 19.09 27.57 36.48
N GLY A 326 20.21 28.23 36.81
CA GLY A 326 21.44 27.61 37.32
C GLY A 326 22.66 28.53 37.22
N THR A 327 23.83 28.03 37.61
CA THR A 327 25.10 28.75 37.47
C THR A 327 25.68 28.47 36.09
N ALA A 328 25.97 29.51 35.30
CA ALA A 328 26.81 29.36 34.12
C ALA A 328 28.28 29.20 34.54
N ASP A 329 29.02 28.27 33.93
CA ASP A 329 30.43 28.04 34.27
C ASP A 329 31.29 29.30 34.05
N VAL A 330 31.11 30.00 32.91
CA VAL A 330 31.79 31.26 32.59
C VAL A 330 30.85 32.22 31.86
N ALA A 331 30.58 33.39 32.44
CA ALA A 331 29.85 34.47 31.77
C ALA A 331 30.83 35.51 31.21
N THR A 332 31.08 35.50 29.90
CA THR A 332 32.00 36.44 29.24
C THR A 332 31.39 37.82 28.99
N ALA A 333 30.06 37.92 28.96
CA ALA A 333 29.32 39.16 28.87
C ALA A 333 28.13 39.12 29.83
N VAL A 334 28.03 40.12 30.71
CA VAL A 334 26.88 40.33 31.60
C VAL A 334 26.15 41.57 31.12
N THR A 335 24.92 41.41 30.66
CA THR A 335 24.05 42.55 30.35
C THR A 335 23.48 43.07 31.67
N VAL A 336 23.94 44.24 32.10
CA VAL A 336 23.39 44.94 33.27
C VAL A 336 22.34 45.94 32.79
N ALA A 337 21.22 46.02 33.51
CA ALA A 337 20.25 47.09 33.32
C ALA A 337 20.72 48.35 34.08
N ASP A 338 20.33 49.52 33.59
CA ASP A 338 20.48 50.77 34.34
C ASP A 338 19.63 50.70 35.62
N GLU A 339 20.23 51.06 36.74
CA GLU A 339 19.59 51.24 38.04
C GLU A 339 20.00 52.64 38.50
N SER A 340 19.05 53.57 38.48
CA SER A 340 19.26 55.00 38.78
C SER A 340 18.27 55.49 39.84
N SER A 341 17.68 54.57 40.62
CA SER A 341 16.64 54.89 41.59
C SER A 341 16.90 54.35 43.00
N ASP A 342 17.79 53.37 43.12
CA ASP A 342 18.11 52.74 44.40
C ASP A 342 19.20 53.51 45.17
N THR A 343 18.90 53.80 46.43
CA THR A 343 19.77 54.53 47.36
C THR A 343 20.82 53.64 48.03
N SER A 344 20.81 52.32 47.78
CA SER A 344 21.70 51.36 48.45
C SER A 344 22.09 50.16 47.58
N CYS A 345 22.58 50.40 46.36
CA CYS A 345 23.14 49.34 45.53
C CYS A 345 24.40 48.74 46.18
N ASN A 346 24.45 47.41 46.29
CA ASN A 346 25.65 46.71 46.73
C ASN A 346 26.69 46.64 45.60
N VAL A 347 27.95 46.89 45.93
CA VAL A 347 29.06 46.71 44.97
C VAL A 347 29.53 45.25 44.96
N LEU A 348 29.72 44.68 43.77
CA LEU A 348 30.16 43.29 43.59
C LEU A 348 31.69 43.20 43.47
N PHE A 349 32.25 42.16 44.10
CA PHE A 349 33.68 41.86 44.17
C PHE A 349 33.96 40.40 43.85
N VAL A 350 35.20 40.13 43.46
CA VAL A 350 35.77 38.78 43.34
C VAL A 350 37.03 38.68 44.21
N THR A 351 37.38 37.46 44.66
CA THR A 351 38.48 37.25 45.63
C THR A 351 39.87 37.09 44.99
N ALA A 352 39.98 37.06 43.66
CA ALA A 352 41.25 37.02 42.95
C ALA A 352 41.17 37.81 41.64
N ALA A 353 42.34 38.14 41.07
CA ALA A 353 42.45 38.94 39.84
C ALA A 353 42.05 38.17 38.56
N THR A 354 41.96 36.84 38.62
CA THR A 354 41.61 35.97 37.48
C THR A 354 40.87 34.73 37.96
N GLY A 355 40.08 34.10 37.08
CA GLY A 355 39.38 32.83 37.31
C GLY A 355 37.86 32.98 37.49
N ASP A 356 37.16 31.84 37.45
CA ASP A 356 35.69 31.77 37.54
C ASP A 356 35.26 31.77 39.01
N LEU A 357 35.15 32.98 39.57
CA LEU A 357 34.86 33.18 41.00
C LEU A 357 33.43 33.68 41.21
N PRO A 358 32.71 33.17 42.22
CA PRO A 358 31.40 33.70 42.57
C PRO A 358 31.47 35.17 42.99
N PRO A 359 30.53 36.02 42.55
CA PRO A 359 30.45 37.40 42.99
C PRO A 359 30.16 37.49 44.48
N LYS A 360 30.78 38.46 45.15
CA LYS A 360 30.61 38.74 46.58
C LYS A 360 30.23 40.19 46.78
N SER A 361 29.40 40.48 47.78
CA SER A 361 29.07 41.85 48.18
C SER A 361 29.05 41.97 49.70
N GLY A 362 28.94 43.20 50.21
CA GLY A 362 28.80 43.47 51.64
C GLY A 362 28.17 44.83 51.89
N THR A 363 27.47 44.97 53.02
CA THR A 363 26.71 46.16 53.37
C THR A 363 27.55 47.36 53.80
N ASN A 364 28.87 47.18 53.93
CA ASN A 364 29.80 48.22 54.41
C ASN A 364 30.30 49.15 53.28
N LEU A 365 29.93 48.86 52.03
CA LEU A 365 30.18 49.71 50.87
C LEU A 365 28.95 49.67 49.96
N THR A 366 28.27 50.80 49.84
CA THR A 366 27.08 50.94 49.00
C THR A 366 27.23 52.11 48.05
N PHE A 367 26.66 51.96 46.86
CA PHE A 367 26.51 53.01 45.87
C PHE A 367 25.05 53.46 45.86
N ASP A 368 24.84 54.74 46.11
CA ASP A 368 23.56 55.39 45.87
C ASP A 368 23.49 55.76 44.39
N SER A 369 22.74 54.97 43.64
CA SER A 369 22.60 55.16 42.20
C SER A 369 21.73 56.36 41.82
N ALA A 370 20.88 56.83 42.73
CA ALA A 370 20.06 58.00 42.51
C ALA A 370 20.89 59.30 42.60
N ASN A 371 21.90 59.32 43.48
CA ASN A 371 22.69 60.53 43.76
C ASN A 371 24.17 60.43 43.39
N GLY A 372 24.66 59.26 42.97
CA GLY A 372 26.06 59.04 42.61
C GLY A 372 27.01 58.96 43.81
N ASN A 373 26.48 58.80 45.03
CA ASN A 373 27.28 58.82 46.25
C ASN A 373 27.83 57.43 46.57
N LEU A 374 29.13 57.36 46.88
CA LEU A 374 29.75 56.15 47.39
C LEU A 374 29.89 56.23 48.91
N THR A 375 29.17 55.37 49.63
CA THR A 375 29.17 55.35 51.09
C THR A 375 30.02 54.20 51.62
N THR A 376 30.97 54.51 52.50
CA THR A 376 31.80 53.52 53.20
C THR A 376 32.14 53.98 54.62
N THR A 377 32.42 53.03 55.52
CA THR A 377 32.82 53.31 56.90
C THR A 377 34.18 54.01 57.00
N THR A 378 35.14 53.64 56.16
CA THR A 378 36.46 54.28 56.09
C THR A 378 36.95 54.22 54.65
N PHE A 379 37.21 55.37 54.06
CA PHE A 379 37.83 55.45 52.75
C PHE A 379 39.35 55.59 52.91
N THR A 380 40.09 54.55 52.55
CA THR A 380 41.57 54.57 52.52
C THR A 380 42.03 54.81 51.10
N GLY A 381 42.28 56.07 50.75
CA GLY A 381 42.76 56.49 49.43
C GLY A 381 43.49 57.83 49.49
N THR A 382 44.22 58.17 48.42
CA THR A 382 44.91 59.47 48.30
C THR A 382 44.03 60.44 47.52
N ALA A 383 43.53 61.50 48.17
CA ALA A 383 42.89 62.61 47.47
C ALA A 383 43.98 63.52 46.87
N THR A 384 44.05 63.61 45.54
CA THR A 384 45.13 64.33 44.82
C THR A 384 44.83 65.81 44.55
N ALA A 385 43.57 66.22 44.66
CA ALA A 385 43.11 67.60 44.52
C ALA A 385 41.81 67.83 45.31
N ALA A 386 41.58 69.05 45.78
CA ALA A 386 40.31 69.51 46.33
C ALA A 386 39.69 70.56 45.40
N GLN A 387 38.36 70.70 45.43
CA GLN A 387 37.64 71.67 44.60
C GLN A 387 37.83 73.12 45.10
N TYR A 388 37.85 73.32 46.41
CA TYR A 388 38.01 74.63 47.05
C TYR A 388 39.41 74.82 47.64
N ALA A 389 39.73 76.03 48.10
CA ALA A 389 41.11 76.47 48.31
C ALA A 389 41.54 76.67 49.77
N ASP A 390 40.61 76.75 50.72
CA ASP A 390 40.90 77.07 52.13
C ASP A 390 40.57 75.94 53.11
N LEU A 391 41.32 75.93 54.21
CA LEU A 391 41.06 75.15 55.41
C LEU A 391 40.25 76.04 56.37
N ALA A 392 39.06 75.59 56.74
CA ALA A 392 38.23 76.30 57.71
C ALA A 392 37.75 75.36 58.80
N GLU A 393 37.40 75.94 59.95
CA GLU A 393 36.79 75.24 61.07
C GLU A 393 35.51 75.96 61.47
N MET A 394 34.47 75.20 61.84
CA MET A 394 33.24 75.79 62.37
C MET A 394 33.46 76.35 63.78
N TYR A 395 33.14 77.64 63.96
CA TYR A 395 33.09 78.31 65.25
C TYR A 395 31.68 78.82 65.53
N ALA A 396 31.24 78.69 66.78
CA ALA A 396 29.98 79.30 67.22
C ALA A 396 30.00 80.82 66.98
N SER A 397 28.96 81.36 66.35
CA SER A 397 28.87 82.79 66.05
C SER A 397 27.83 83.49 66.92
N ASN A 398 27.98 84.80 67.10
CA ASN A 398 26.94 85.63 67.69
C ASN A 398 26.01 86.19 66.61
N GLY A 399 25.12 85.31 66.14
CA GLY A 399 24.21 85.58 65.02
C GLY A 399 24.79 85.16 63.67
N ASP A 400 24.03 85.43 62.61
CA ASP A 400 24.43 85.12 61.24
C ASP A 400 25.49 86.13 60.77
N ILE A 401 26.65 85.61 60.36
CA ILE A 401 27.75 86.43 59.84
C ILE A 401 28.00 85.99 58.41
N GLU A 402 27.86 86.92 57.47
CA GLU A 402 28.08 86.64 56.05
C GLU A 402 29.54 86.26 55.75
N PRO A 403 29.77 85.40 54.74
CA PRO A 403 31.11 85.13 54.24
C PRO A 403 31.90 86.39 53.86
N GLY A 404 33.21 86.29 54.02
CA GLY A 404 34.20 87.36 53.84
C GLY A 404 34.21 88.44 54.92
N THR A 405 33.36 88.34 55.93
CA THR A 405 33.39 89.24 57.08
C THR A 405 34.58 88.94 57.97
N VAL A 406 35.32 89.97 58.39
CA VAL A 406 36.38 89.87 59.39
C VAL A 406 35.75 89.75 60.78
N VAL A 407 36.10 88.70 61.50
CA VAL A 407 35.54 88.41 62.82
C VAL A 407 36.62 88.41 63.91
N CYS A 408 36.22 88.68 65.14
CA CYS A 408 37.06 88.62 66.32
C CYS A 408 36.43 87.71 67.39
N PHE A 409 37.26 87.20 68.30
CA PHE A 409 36.76 86.51 69.48
C PHE A 409 36.14 87.52 70.44
N ILE A 410 34.87 87.28 70.79
CA ILE A 410 34.06 88.16 71.65
C ILE A 410 33.85 87.58 73.06
N GLY A 411 34.52 86.47 73.38
CA GLY A 411 34.30 85.70 74.61
C GLY A 411 33.47 84.43 74.36
N ASP A 412 33.39 83.56 75.38
CA ASP A 412 32.59 82.31 75.36
C ASP A 412 32.85 81.38 74.17
N ALA A 413 34.08 81.36 73.65
CA ALA A 413 34.47 80.61 72.45
C ALA A 413 33.65 80.96 71.18
N LYS A 414 33.07 82.16 71.13
CA LYS A 414 32.31 82.66 69.98
C LYS A 414 33.09 83.68 69.16
N VAL A 415 32.77 83.70 67.88
CA VAL A 415 33.20 84.75 66.95
C VAL A 415 32.08 85.75 66.70
N GLY A 416 32.44 87.02 66.59
CA GLY A 416 31.53 88.12 66.25
C GLY A 416 32.18 89.06 65.24
N VAL A 417 31.38 89.94 64.63
CA VAL A 417 31.88 90.95 63.68
C VAL A 417 32.96 91.82 64.35
N CYS A 418 34.11 91.97 63.68
CA CYS A 418 35.21 92.77 64.22
C CYS A 418 34.96 94.26 63.97
N ASP A 419 34.54 94.99 65.01
CA ASP A 419 34.25 96.42 64.94
C ASP A 419 35.41 97.34 65.34
N ILE A 420 36.56 96.75 65.70
CA ILE A 420 37.72 97.49 66.20
C ILE A 420 38.82 97.52 65.12
N PRO A 421 39.33 98.71 64.72
CA PRO A 421 40.49 98.79 63.84
C PRO A 421 41.76 98.29 64.56
N ALA A 422 42.60 97.54 63.85
CA ALA A 422 43.80 96.89 64.38
C ALA A 422 43.53 96.06 65.66
N CYS A 423 42.46 95.26 65.63
CA CYS A 423 41.99 94.47 66.77
C CYS A 423 42.96 93.32 67.08
N LYS A 424 43.39 93.21 68.34
CA LYS A 424 44.26 92.12 68.82
C LYS A 424 43.55 90.79 69.04
N THR A 425 42.22 90.79 69.04
CA THR A 425 41.41 89.58 69.21
C THR A 425 40.80 89.12 67.90
N VAL A 426 41.27 89.66 66.76
CA VAL A 426 40.81 89.26 65.44
C VAL A 426 41.06 87.76 65.24
N ALA A 427 40.04 87.04 64.81
CA ALA A 427 40.06 85.59 64.66
C ALA A 427 40.33 85.18 63.21
N GLY A 428 39.88 85.97 62.24
CA GLY A 428 40.10 85.68 60.83
C GLY A 428 38.93 86.14 59.98
N ILE A 429 38.75 85.47 58.85
CA ILE A 429 37.76 85.80 57.83
C ILE A 429 36.79 84.62 57.72
N VAL A 430 35.49 84.91 57.63
CA VAL A 430 34.48 83.85 57.42
C VAL A 430 34.61 83.29 56.00
N SER A 431 34.79 81.98 55.87
CA SER A 431 34.87 81.26 54.59
C SER A 431 33.49 81.09 53.94
N THR A 432 33.47 80.93 52.62
CA THR A 432 32.25 80.60 51.85
C THR A 432 32.15 79.09 51.62
N ASP A 433 33.19 78.49 51.04
CA ASP A 433 33.23 77.08 50.64
C ASP A 433 34.62 76.50 50.95
N PRO A 434 34.84 75.92 52.14
CA PRO A 434 36.14 75.38 52.50
C PRO A 434 36.47 74.06 51.78
N ALA A 435 37.73 73.89 51.39
CA ALA A 435 38.27 72.66 50.82
C ALA A 435 38.17 71.49 51.80
N HIS A 436 38.35 71.81 53.08
CA HIS A 436 38.17 70.91 54.19
C HIS A 436 37.54 71.71 55.33
N LEU A 437 36.33 71.31 55.74
CA LEU A 437 35.65 71.89 56.90
C LEU A 437 35.89 71.01 58.13
N MET A 438 36.58 71.58 59.10
CA MET A 438 36.76 70.96 60.40
C MET A 438 35.57 71.28 61.32
N ASN A 439 35.28 70.34 62.22
CA ASN A 439 34.19 70.48 63.20
C ASN A 439 32.82 70.77 62.55
N SER A 440 32.55 70.21 61.37
CA SER A 440 31.38 70.53 60.52
C SER A 440 30.00 70.35 61.19
N THR A 441 29.93 69.62 62.30
CA THR A 441 28.70 69.43 63.08
C THR A 441 28.38 70.59 64.03
N GLN A 442 29.32 71.52 64.25
CA GLN A 442 29.14 72.68 65.10
C GLN A 442 28.30 73.75 64.41
N GLU A 443 27.29 74.28 65.10
CA GLU A 443 26.50 75.42 64.63
C GLU A 443 27.32 76.72 64.72
N GLY A 444 27.26 77.56 63.68
CA GLY A 444 27.96 78.84 63.61
C GLY A 444 28.47 79.14 62.20
N VAL A 445 29.70 79.65 62.11
CA VAL A 445 30.31 80.09 60.84
C VAL A 445 31.64 79.39 60.58
N ALA A 446 31.95 79.14 59.31
CA ALA A 446 33.24 78.58 58.91
C ALA A 446 34.31 79.67 59.00
N LEU A 447 35.22 79.57 59.98
CA LEU A 447 36.35 80.50 60.11
C LEU A 447 37.54 79.96 59.32
N ALA A 448 38.02 80.75 58.36
CA ALA A 448 39.19 80.40 57.57
C ALA A 448 40.46 80.44 58.43
N ILE A 449 41.18 79.31 58.48
CA ILE A 449 42.45 79.17 59.19
C ILE A 449 43.61 79.50 58.23
N ALA A 450 43.57 78.91 57.04
CA ALA A 450 44.59 79.06 56.03
C ALA A 450 44.02 78.86 54.63
N GLY A 451 44.51 79.65 53.67
CA GLY A 451 44.15 79.51 52.26
C GLY A 451 43.50 80.77 51.71
N ARG A 452 42.99 80.66 50.48
CA ARG A 452 42.41 81.80 49.78
C ARG A 452 40.95 81.97 50.18
N VAL A 453 40.61 83.15 50.69
CA VAL A 453 39.24 83.47 51.05
C VAL A 453 38.86 84.88 50.58
N PRO A 454 37.62 85.08 50.12
CA PRO A 454 37.11 86.41 49.85
C PRO A 454 37.03 87.19 51.17
N CYS A 455 37.49 88.44 51.18
CA CYS A 455 37.53 89.31 52.36
C CYS A 455 36.92 90.67 52.05
N LYS A 456 36.00 91.12 52.90
CA LYS A 456 35.43 92.47 52.83
C LYS A 456 36.49 93.48 53.26
N VAL A 457 36.76 94.49 52.44
CA VAL A 457 37.80 95.50 52.68
C VAL A 457 37.27 96.94 52.63
N ILE A 458 38.04 97.88 53.17
CA ILE A 458 37.83 99.32 53.08
C ILE A 458 39.17 100.04 52.86
N GLY A 459 39.15 101.11 52.06
CA GLY A 459 40.33 101.89 51.72
C GLY A 459 41.17 101.26 50.60
N PRO A 460 42.20 101.96 50.11
CA PRO A 460 43.12 101.39 49.13
C PRO A 460 43.87 100.18 49.72
N VAL A 461 43.97 99.10 48.94
CA VAL A 461 44.74 97.89 49.28
C VAL A 461 45.53 97.47 48.06
N ASP A 462 46.82 97.20 48.20
CA ASP A 462 47.63 96.59 47.15
C ASP A 462 47.86 95.10 47.39
N ALA A 463 47.91 94.32 46.30
CA ALA A 463 48.28 92.92 46.38
C ALA A 463 49.65 92.78 47.06
N GLY A 464 49.70 91.99 48.13
CA GLY A 464 50.86 91.82 48.98
C GLY A 464 50.82 92.57 50.30
N ASP A 465 49.85 93.46 50.51
CA ASP A 465 49.69 94.21 51.76
C ASP A 465 49.30 93.30 52.92
N MET A 466 49.83 93.64 54.10
CA MET A 466 49.44 92.99 55.35
C MET A 466 48.06 93.52 55.76
N MET A 467 47.10 92.61 55.85
CA MET A 467 45.71 92.98 56.14
C MET A 467 45.46 92.97 57.65
N ILE A 468 44.90 94.06 58.15
CA ILE A 468 44.47 94.20 59.55
C ILE A 468 42.97 94.56 59.59
N SER A 469 42.30 94.36 60.72
CA SER A 469 40.91 94.78 60.84
C SER A 469 40.76 96.30 60.72
N ALA A 470 39.73 96.76 60.01
CA ALA A 470 39.36 98.16 59.87
C ALA A 470 38.21 98.59 60.79
N GLY A 471 37.49 97.62 61.36
CA GLY A 471 36.19 97.82 62.00
C GLY A 471 35.03 97.56 61.02
N GLY A 472 33.81 97.38 61.52
CA GLY A 472 32.64 97.07 60.72
C GLY A 472 32.72 95.74 59.94
N GLY A 473 33.49 94.76 60.43
CA GLY A 473 33.66 93.47 59.76
C GLY A 473 34.52 93.51 58.50
N ARG A 474 35.32 94.56 58.31
CA ARG A 474 36.16 94.76 57.13
C ARG A 474 37.64 94.74 57.50
N ALA A 475 38.49 94.46 56.51
CA ALA A 475 39.93 94.61 56.59
C ALA A 475 40.40 95.87 55.87
N LYS A 476 41.59 96.35 56.20
CA LYS A 476 42.31 97.38 55.45
C LYS A 476 43.79 97.04 55.38
N ALA A 477 44.49 97.65 54.44
CA ALA A 477 45.95 97.57 54.41
C ALA A 477 46.53 98.20 55.69
N PHE A 478 47.54 97.54 56.26
CA PHE A 478 48.35 98.14 57.31
C PHE A 478 49.25 99.21 56.69
N ASP A 479 49.19 100.43 57.24
CA ASP A 479 50.05 101.52 56.82
C ASP A 479 51.51 101.23 57.24
N ALA A 480 52.36 100.97 56.25
CA ALA A 480 53.77 100.63 56.48
C ALA A 480 54.59 101.80 57.04
N ASP A 481 54.13 103.04 56.88
CA ASP A 481 54.84 104.23 57.36
C ASP A 481 54.75 104.38 58.89
N VAL A 482 53.75 103.74 59.53
CA VAL A 482 53.58 103.75 61.00
C VAL A 482 54.28 102.59 61.73
N GLY A 483 55.00 101.72 61.00
CA GLY A 483 55.89 100.70 61.58
C GLY A 483 55.59 99.27 61.12
N GLN A 484 55.48 98.34 62.06
CA GLN A 484 55.08 96.94 61.79
C GLN A 484 53.76 96.63 62.50
N PRO A 485 52.88 95.82 61.90
CA PRO A 485 51.62 95.45 62.55
C PRO A 485 51.90 94.68 63.84
N ALA A 486 51.15 94.97 64.89
CA ALA A 486 51.29 94.24 66.14
C ALA A 486 50.92 92.76 65.94
N MET A 487 51.67 91.86 66.57
CA MET A 487 51.34 90.44 66.59
C MET A 487 49.92 90.22 67.12
N GLY A 488 49.14 89.39 66.42
CA GLY A 488 47.72 89.16 66.68
C GLY A 488 46.75 90.18 66.05
N THR A 489 47.22 91.13 65.22
CA THR A 489 46.34 92.07 64.48
C THR A 489 46.24 91.78 62.99
N VAL A 490 47.14 90.96 62.46
CA VAL A 490 47.19 90.56 61.05
C VAL A 490 46.23 89.39 60.83
N ILE A 491 45.38 89.49 59.82
CA ILE A 491 44.44 88.41 59.43
C ILE A 491 44.87 87.66 58.17
N GLY A 492 45.85 88.20 57.45
CA GLY A 492 46.31 87.64 56.20
C GLY A 492 47.05 88.66 55.35
N LYS A 493 47.22 88.30 54.08
CA LYS A 493 47.85 89.14 53.07
C LYS A 493 46.93 89.28 51.87
N ALA A 494 46.77 90.50 51.37
CA ALA A 494 45.98 90.74 50.15
C ALA A 494 46.59 89.98 48.97
N ILE A 495 45.75 89.26 48.23
CA ILE A 495 46.14 88.62 46.96
C ILE A 495 45.76 89.52 45.80
N GLU A 496 44.69 90.29 45.95
CA GLU A 496 44.16 91.23 44.96
C GLU A 496 44.22 92.67 45.49
N SER A 497 44.44 93.63 44.60
CA SER A 497 44.35 95.06 44.94
C SER A 497 42.89 95.53 44.96
N HIS A 498 42.58 96.49 45.83
CA HIS A 498 41.32 97.25 45.86
C HIS A 498 41.64 98.73 45.65
N VAL A 499 41.14 99.30 44.54
CA VAL A 499 41.38 100.72 44.19
C VAL A 499 40.23 101.56 44.70
N GLY A 500 40.52 102.51 45.58
CA GLY A 500 39.52 103.41 46.15
C GLY A 500 40.17 104.46 47.07
N ASP A 501 39.37 105.44 47.49
CA ASP A 501 39.73 106.31 48.61
C ASP A 501 39.51 105.60 49.96
N ASP A 502 39.89 106.25 51.06
CA ASP A 502 39.87 105.66 52.41
C ASP A 502 38.50 105.13 52.87
N ASP A 503 37.39 105.58 52.24
CA ASP A 503 36.03 105.18 52.59
C ASP A 503 35.42 104.16 51.60
N THR A 504 36.12 103.81 50.52
CA THR A 504 35.62 102.87 49.51
C THR A 504 35.66 101.42 50.00
N THR A 505 34.52 100.75 50.06
CA THR A 505 34.42 99.32 50.45
C THR A 505 34.41 98.37 49.25
N GLY A 506 34.97 97.17 49.41
CA GLY A 506 34.98 96.13 48.36
C GLY A 506 35.12 94.72 48.94
N VAL A 507 35.25 93.73 48.07
CA VAL A 507 35.64 92.36 48.43
C VAL A 507 36.83 91.98 47.57
N ILE A 508 37.90 91.50 48.20
CA ILE A 508 39.11 91.01 47.52
C ILE A 508 39.48 89.63 48.04
N GLU A 509 40.24 88.88 47.26
CA GLU A 509 40.87 87.67 47.76
C GLU A 509 42.02 87.98 48.73
N VAL A 510 41.97 87.36 49.90
CA VAL A 510 43.02 87.43 50.93
C VAL A 510 43.52 86.02 51.19
N LEU A 511 44.84 85.90 51.30
CA LEU A 511 45.48 84.72 51.85
C LEU A 511 45.27 84.81 53.36
N ALA A 512 44.21 84.16 53.85
CA ALA A 512 43.98 84.03 55.28
C ALA A 512 45.16 83.29 55.89
N MET A 513 45.74 83.91 56.91
CA MET A 513 46.81 83.34 57.71
C MET A 513 46.52 83.72 59.14
N MET A 514 46.02 82.76 59.92
CA MET A 514 46.03 82.91 61.37
C MET A 514 47.50 82.84 61.83
N MET A 515 48.05 83.99 62.24
CA MET A 515 49.43 84.13 62.76
C MET A 515 49.47 84.33 64.27
#